data_AF-A0A178UTL5-F1
#
_entry.id   AF-A0A178UTL5-F1
#
_cell.length_a   1.000
_cell.length_b   1.000
_cell.length_c   1.000
_cell.angle_alpha   90.00
_cell.angle_beta   90.00
_cell.angle_gamma   90.00
#
_symmetry.space_group_name_H-M   'P 1'
#
loop_
_entity.id
_entity.type
_entity.pdbx_description
1 polymer ?
#
loop_
_entity_poly.entity_id
_entity_poly.type
_entity_poly.pdbx_seq_one_letter_code
_entity_poly.pdbx_strand_id
1 'polypeptide(L)'
;MLQDQANQAEFPREFVGISLLEEPDKYYFVIRSQRIVVEADSSIQMIMESLQSYKCKLSFYFEGLEYQLGDFRLRVGKVVPTHAETIRGVVMEVEYLPISSMGMAKKLMEEFLEIWQEAMSKRSLPGKFVNKELNFEKFGLGDNYTPQHTAVGYAFFMANLMAAIQAGRG
;
A
#
# COMPACT_ATOMS: atom_id res chain seq x y z
N MET A 1 -14.73 6.11 36.06
CA MET A 1 -13.52 5.69 35.32
C MET A 1 -13.37 4.16 35.32
N LEU A 2 -14.40 3.40 34.88
CA LEU A 2 -14.37 1.93 34.90
C LEU A 2 -14.90 1.27 33.60
N GLN A 3 -15.33 2.06 32.60
CA GLN A 3 -15.85 1.50 31.33
C GLN A 3 -14.82 1.38 30.19
N ASP A 4 -13.64 2.00 30.30
CA ASP A 4 -12.68 2.02 29.19
C ASP A 4 -11.80 0.76 29.06
N GLN A 5 -11.68 -0.08 30.10
CA GLN A 5 -10.80 -1.25 30.03
C GLN A 5 -11.44 -2.45 29.31
N ALA A 6 -12.77 -2.56 29.29
CA ALA A 6 -13.47 -3.66 28.61
C ALA A 6 -13.45 -3.52 27.08
N ASN A 7 -13.42 -2.29 26.56
CA ASN A 7 -13.42 -2.02 25.11
C ASN A 7 -12.04 -2.06 24.45
N GLN A 8 -10.94 -2.21 25.20
CA GLN A 8 -9.59 -2.30 24.61
C GLN A 8 -9.36 -3.54 23.74
N ALA A 9 -10.24 -4.54 23.82
CA ALA A 9 -10.24 -5.70 22.95
C ALA A 9 -11.02 -5.46 21.64
N GLU A 10 -11.89 -4.45 21.61
CA GLU A 10 -12.81 -4.19 20.50
C GLU A 10 -12.20 -3.25 19.45
N PHE A 11 -11.32 -2.34 19.86
CA PHE A 11 -10.69 -1.39 18.94
C PHE A 11 -9.39 -1.93 18.31
N PRO A 12 -9.21 -1.76 16.98
CA PRO A 12 -7.96 -2.10 16.32
C PRO A 12 -6.81 -1.28 16.90
N ARG A 13 -5.79 -1.98 17.41
CA ARG A 13 -4.59 -1.35 18.02
C ARG A 13 -3.63 -0.77 17.01
N GLU A 14 -3.69 -1.25 15.77
CA GLU A 14 -2.81 -0.85 14.68
C GLU A 14 -3.60 -0.79 13.38
N PHE A 15 -3.37 0.27 12.62
CA PHE A 15 -3.85 0.45 11.25
C PHE A 15 -2.74 1.11 10.43
N VAL A 16 -2.88 1.05 9.11
CA VAL A 16 -2.05 1.81 8.18
C VAL A 16 -2.89 2.94 7.62
N GLY A 17 -2.38 4.16 7.72
CA GLY A 17 -2.96 5.33 7.09
C GLY A 17 -2.21 5.66 5.80
N ILE A 18 -2.95 5.99 4.74
CA ILE A 18 -2.40 6.14 3.39
C ILE A 18 -2.99 7.39 2.73
N SER A 19 -2.10 8.23 2.20
CA SER A 19 -2.45 9.33 1.31
C SER A 19 -2.01 8.97 -0.11
N LEU A 20 -2.86 9.20 -1.10
CA LEU A 20 -2.57 8.95 -2.52
C LEU A 20 -2.39 10.29 -3.25
N LEU A 21 -1.54 10.32 -4.28
CA LEU A 21 -1.25 11.55 -5.02
C LEU A 21 -2.44 11.99 -5.87
N GLU A 22 -3.21 11.03 -6.38
CA GLU A 22 -4.38 11.24 -7.23
C GLU A 22 -5.55 11.87 -6.47
N GLU A 23 -5.60 11.65 -5.16
CA GLU A 23 -6.69 12.12 -4.29
C GLU A 23 -6.11 12.76 -3.02
N PRO A 24 -5.50 13.96 -3.15
CA PRO A 24 -4.81 14.62 -2.04
C PRO A 24 -5.75 15.02 -0.89
N ASP A 25 -7.05 15.18 -1.19
CA ASP A 25 -8.08 15.53 -0.22
C ASP A 25 -8.64 14.30 0.53
N LYS A 26 -8.13 13.10 0.23
CA LYS A 26 -8.58 11.84 0.83
C LYS A 26 -7.50 11.20 1.69
N TYR A 27 -7.95 10.39 2.64
CA TYR A 27 -7.11 9.55 3.47
C TYR A 27 -7.74 8.18 3.66
N TYR A 28 -6.91 7.15 3.57
CA TYR A 28 -7.35 5.77 3.64
C TYR A 28 -6.82 5.08 4.89
N PHE A 29 -7.70 4.43 5.63
CA PHE A 29 -7.34 3.56 6.75
C PHE A 29 -7.47 2.11 6.35
N VAL A 30 -6.43 1.31 6.57
CA VAL A 30 -6.46 -0.12 6.33
C VAL A 30 -6.12 -0.88 7.60
N ILE A 31 -7.08 -1.68 8.08
CA ILE A 31 -6.90 -2.63 9.19
C ILE A 31 -6.82 -4.02 8.60
N ARG A 32 -5.60 -4.45 8.25
CA ARG A 32 -5.36 -5.70 7.51
C ARG A 32 -5.87 -6.95 8.24
N SER A 33 -5.77 -6.99 9.56
CA SER A 33 -6.21 -8.14 10.37
C SER A 33 -7.72 -8.34 10.35
N GLN A 34 -8.48 -7.25 10.27
CA GLN A 34 -9.94 -7.24 10.23
C GLN A 34 -10.50 -7.12 8.80
N ARG A 35 -9.60 -6.93 7.82
CA ARG A 35 -9.93 -6.74 6.40
C ARG A 35 -10.84 -5.54 6.16
N ILE A 36 -10.58 -4.46 6.87
CA ILE A 36 -11.35 -3.22 6.76
C ILE A 36 -10.50 -2.20 6.00
N VAL A 37 -11.13 -1.53 5.04
CA VAL A 37 -10.62 -0.33 4.39
C VAL A 37 -11.68 0.78 4.50
N VAL A 38 -11.27 1.96 4.93
CA VAL A 38 -12.16 3.12 5.10
C VAL A 38 -11.53 4.32 4.41
N GLU A 39 -12.35 5.01 3.62
CA GLU A 39 -12.03 6.32 3.07
C GLU A 39 -12.51 7.41 4.03
N ALA A 40 -11.70 8.44 4.21
CA ALA A 40 -12.01 9.64 4.97
C ALA A 40 -11.47 10.87 4.25
N ASP A 41 -11.92 12.05 4.69
CA ASP A 41 -11.32 13.32 4.31
C ASP A 41 -9.90 13.45 4.91
N SER A 42 -8.99 14.13 4.22
CA SER A 42 -7.60 14.31 4.66
C SER A 42 -7.47 15.00 6.03
N SER A 43 -8.46 15.82 6.43
CA SER A 43 -8.52 16.46 7.75
C SER A 43 -8.58 15.48 8.92
N ILE A 44 -8.94 14.21 8.69
CA ILE A 44 -8.96 13.17 9.73
C ILE A 44 -7.60 13.00 10.42
N GLN A 45 -6.50 13.26 9.71
CA GLN A 45 -5.15 13.21 10.28
C GLN A 45 -5.02 14.22 11.42
N MET A 46 -5.41 15.47 11.19
CA MET A 46 -5.39 16.52 12.22
C MET A 46 -6.33 16.21 13.38
N ILE A 47 -7.50 15.65 13.09
CA ILE A 47 -8.48 15.25 14.12
C ILE A 47 -7.87 14.17 15.02
N MET A 48 -7.29 13.11 14.46
CA MET A 48 -6.67 12.04 15.24
C MET A 48 -5.47 12.52 16.08
N GLU A 49 -4.64 13.41 15.51
CA GLU A 49 -3.54 14.04 16.23
C GLU A 49 -4.06 14.87 17.42
N SER A 50 -5.13 15.64 17.21
CA SER A 50 -5.75 16.47 18.25
C SER A 50 -6.39 15.63 19.36
N LEU A 51 -7.04 14.53 19.01
CA LEU A 51 -7.67 13.61 19.97
C LEU A 51 -6.65 12.75 20.72
N GLN A 52 -5.39 12.70 20.28
CA GLN A 52 -4.32 11.84 20.81
C GLN A 52 -4.72 10.36 20.97
N SER A 53 -5.75 9.92 20.26
CA SER A 53 -6.30 8.56 20.38
C SER A 53 -5.38 7.54 19.71
N TYR A 54 -4.63 7.96 18.70
CA TYR A 54 -3.64 7.16 18.01
C TYR A 54 -2.36 7.95 17.79
N LYS A 55 -1.22 7.30 18.03
CA LYS A 55 0.11 7.89 17.80
C LYS A 55 0.75 7.21 16.59
N CYS A 56 1.15 8.00 15.59
CA CYS A 56 1.91 7.49 14.46
C CYS A 56 3.27 6.93 14.97
N LYS A 57 3.47 5.63 14.80
CA LYS A 57 4.72 4.95 15.19
C LYS A 57 5.80 5.08 14.13
N LEU A 58 5.40 4.96 12.86
CA LEU A 58 6.28 4.96 11.69
C LEU A 58 5.55 5.61 10.52
N SER A 59 6.25 6.48 9.80
CA SER A 59 5.76 7.11 8.58
C SER A 59 6.81 7.01 7.48
N PHE A 60 6.34 6.83 6.26
CA PHE A 60 7.15 6.67 5.06
C PHE A 60 6.53 7.47 3.94
N TYR A 61 7.38 7.97 3.05
CA TYR A 61 6.96 8.50 1.76
C TYR A 61 7.65 7.75 0.63
N PHE A 62 7.06 7.88 -0.54
CA PHE A 62 7.51 7.24 -1.75
C PHE A 62 7.96 8.33 -2.72
N GLU A 63 9.18 8.21 -3.23
CA GLU A 63 9.73 9.15 -4.19
C GLU A 63 10.18 8.35 -5.41
N GLY A 64 9.70 8.70 -6.59
CA GLY A 64 9.88 7.85 -7.76
C GLY A 64 9.60 8.54 -9.08
N LEU A 65 9.68 7.74 -10.12
CA LEU A 65 9.41 8.12 -11.50
C LEU A 65 8.20 7.36 -12.01
N GLU A 66 7.45 8.01 -12.89
CA GLU A 66 6.33 7.42 -13.62
C GLU A 66 6.72 7.25 -15.09
N TYR A 67 6.35 6.11 -15.66
CA TYR A 67 6.55 5.75 -17.06
C TYR A 67 5.23 5.29 -17.66
N GLN A 68 4.96 5.71 -18.89
CA GLN A 68 3.82 5.23 -19.66
C GLN A 68 4.29 4.29 -20.77
N LEU A 69 3.71 3.10 -20.82
CA LEU A 69 4.04 2.01 -21.72
C LEU A 69 2.74 1.55 -22.40
N GLY A 70 2.30 2.30 -23.41
CA GLY A 70 0.98 2.10 -24.02
C GLY A 70 -0.13 2.33 -23.01
N ASP A 71 -0.94 1.30 -22.77
CA ASP A 71 -2.05 1.31 -21.81
C ASP A 71 -1.61 1.06 -20.36
N PHE A 72 -0.32 0.80 -20.13
CA PHE A 72 0.21 0.60 -18.80
C PHE A 72 0.87 1.86 -18.27
N ARG A 73 0.62 2.14 -17.00
CA ARG A 73 1.34 3.12 -16.20
C ARG A 73 2.19 2.38 -15.18
N LEU A 74 3.49 2.65 -15.19
CA LEU A 74 4.48 2.04 -14.33
C LEU A 74 5.09 3.11 -13.43
N ARG A 75 5.02 2.93 -12.11
CA ARG A 75 5.68 3.81 -11.15
C ARG A 75 6.71 3.04 -10.39
N VAL A 76 7.94 3.56 -10.35
CA VAL A 76 9.04 2.95 -9.60
C VAL A 76 9.58 3.99 -8.64
N GLY A 77 9.61 3.67 -7.36
CA GLY A 77 10.02 4.61 -6.32
C GLY A 77 10.80 3.96 -5.18
N LYS A 78 11.63 4.77 -4.53
CA LYS A 78 12.28 4.42 -3.26
C LYS A 78 11.31 4.67 -2.11
N VAL A 79 11.37 3.81 -1.10
CA VAL A 79 10.60 3.95 0.14
C VAL A 79 11.51 4.58 1.20
N VAL A 80 11.17 5.77 1.66
CA VAL A 80 12.00 6.57 2.57
C VAL A 80 11.22 6.86 3.85
N PRO A 81 11.76 6.56 5.04
CA PRO A 81 11.15 6.97 6.31
C PRO A 81 11.12 8.48 6.44
N THR A 82 10.02 9.04 6.94
CA THR A 82 9.88 10.51 7.09
C THR A 82 10.92 11.12 8.03
N HIS A 83 11.43 10.34 9.00
CA HIS A 83 12.40 10.81 10.00
C HIS A 83 13.80 10.19 9.84
N ALA A 84 14.10 9.55 8.70
CA ALA A 84 15.43 9.00 8.43
C ALA A 84 15.74 8.98 6.93
N GLU A 85 16.97 9.33 6.57
CA GLU A 85 17.39 9.43 5.16
C GLU A 85 17.75 8.09 4.50
N THR A 86 17.67 6.98 5.26
CA THR A 86 18.04 5.66 4.75
C THR A 86 16.91 5.02 3.95
N ILE A 87 17.17 4.73 2.67
CA ILE A 87 16.25 3.99 1.79
C ILE A 87 15.96 2.62 2.42
N ARG A 88 14.68 2.26 2.50
CA ARG A 88 14.23 0.99 3.09
C ARG A 88 13.86 -0.06 2.05
N GLY A 89 13.54 0.34 0.83
CA GLY A 89 13.20 -0.56 -0.26
C GLY A 89 12.84 0.19 -1.52
N VAL A 90 12.45 -0.57 -2.54
CA VAL A 90 11.93 -0.08 -3.82
C VAL A 90 10.52 -0.62 -3.98
N VAL A 91 9.59 0.24 -4.38
CA VAL A 91 8.24 -0.12 -4.81
C VAL A 91 8.17 -0.04 -6.33
N MET A 92 7.38 -0.92 -6.91
CA MET A 92 6.97 -0.85 -8.30
C MET A 92 5.47 -1.06 -8.35
N GLU A 93 4.74 -0.06 -8.82
CA GLU A 93 3.30 -0.10 -9.07
C GLU A 93 3.06 -0.20 -10.57
N VAL A 94 2.20 -1.13 -10.97
CA VAL A 94 1.79 -1.33 -12.35
C VAL A 94 0.28 -1.15 -12.39
N GLU A 95 -0.19 -0.29 -13.28
CA GLU A 95 -1.59 0.04 -13.45
C GLU A 95 -1.95 -0.04 -14.93
N TYR A 96 -3.12 -0.59 -15.23
CA TYR A 96 -3.62 -0.73 -16.61
C TYR A 96 -4.74 0.27 -16.87
N LEU A 97 -4.44 1.40 -17.50
CA LEU A 97 -5.27 2.61 -17.56
C LEU A 97 -6.74 2.44 -18.00
N PRO A 98 -7.13 1.48 -18.88
CA PRO A 98 -8.53 1.18 -19.17
C PRO A 98 -9.32 0.55 -18.00
N ILE A 99 -8.91 0.78 -16.74
CA ILE A 99 -9.40 0.07 -15.55
C ILE A 99 -10.91 0.25 -15.41
N SER A 100 -11.63 -0.80 -15.76
CA SER A 100 -13.06 -0.97 -15.46
C SER A 100 -13.28 -2.22 -14.62
N SER A 101 -12.46 -3.25 -14.82
CA SER A 101 -12.52 -4.55 -14.13
C SER A 101 -11.14 -4.98 -13.63
N MET A 102 -11.02 -5.22 -12.32
CA MET A 102 -9.84 -5.74 -11.65
C MET A 102 -9.50 -7.14 -12.15
N GLY A 103 -10.50 -7.99 -12.39
CA GLY A 103 -10.33 -9.34 -12.89
C GLY A 103 -9.78 -9.38 -14.31
N MET A 104 -10.24 -8.49 -15.20
CA MET A 104 -9.66 -8.35 -16.55
C MET A 104 -8.25 -7.78 -16.50
N ALA A 105 -8.05 -6.69 -15.73
CA ALA A 105 -6.74 -6.07 -15.57
C ALA A 105 -5.71 -7.04 -14.97
N LYS A 106 -6.13 -7.91 -14.05
CA LYS A 106 -5.24 -8.86 -13.37
C LYS A 106 -4.46 -9.74 -14.34
N LYS A 107 -5.13 -10.34 -15.32
CA LYS A 107 -4.46 -11.21 -16.31
C LYS A 107 -3.42 -10.45 -17.12
N LEU A 108 -3.77 -9.25 -17.60
CA LEU A 108 -2.87 -8.39 -18.35
C LEU A 108 -1.67 -7.93 -17.50
N MET A 109 -1.90 -7.62 -16.22
CA MET A 109 -0.84 -7.27 -15.27
C MET A 109 0.08 -8.46 -14.97
N GLU A 110 -0.46 -9.67 -14.85
CA GLU A 110 0.31 -10.90 -14.68
C GLU A 110 1.23 -11.15 -15.88
N GLU A 111 0.69 -11.10 -17.10
CA GLU A 111 1.47 -11.21 -18.35
C GLU A 111 2.56 -10.14 -18.45
N PHE A 112 2.25 -8.88 -18.12
CA PHE A 112 3.22 -7.80 -18.09
C PHE A 112 4.38 -8.10 -17.11
N LEU A 113 4.05 -8.60 -15.92
CA LEU A 113 5.04 -8.91 -14.89
C LEU A 113 5.88 -10.13 -15.23
N GLU A 114 5.33 -11.13 -15.92
CA GLU A 114 6.09 -12.26 -16.45
C GLU A 114 7.15 -11.80 -17.47
N ILE A 115 6.76 -10.97 -18.43
CA ILE A 115 7.68 -10.37 -19.42
C ILE A 115 8.77 -9.56 -18.71
N TRP A 116 8.38 -8.76 -17.71
CA TRP A 116 9.33 -7.99 -16.91
C TRP A 116 10.31 -8.90 -16.17
N GLN A 117 9.82 -9.95 -15.51
CA GLN A 117 10.68 -10.91 -14.81
C GLN A 117 11.63 -11.62 -15.77
N GLU A 118 11.19 -12.02 -16.96
CA GLU A 118 12.04 -12.62 -17.97
C GLU A 118 13.14 -11.65 -18.42
N ALA A 119 12.78 -10.40 -18.72
CA ALA A 119 13.72 -9.36 -19.13
C ALA A 119 14.75 -9.05 -18.03
N MET A 120 14.32 -9.05 -16.77
CA MET A 120 15.17 -8.82 -15.61
C MET A 120 16.04 -10.02 -15.26
N SER A 121 15.60 -11.25 -15.53
CA SER A 121 16.40 -12.46 -15.30
C SER A 121 17.69 -12.47 -16.14
N LYS A 122 17.65 -11.79 -17.30
CA LYS A 122 18.80 -11.60 -18.20
C LYS A 122 19.77 -10.53 -17.70
N ARG A 123 19.44 -9.80 -16.61
CA ARG A 123 20.24 -8.73 -16.01
C ARG A 123 20.69 -9.14 -14.60
N SER A 124 21.97 -8.93 -14.27
CA SER A 124 22.49 -9.19 -12.92
C SER A 124 22.21 -8.01 -11.98
N LEU A 125 20.95 -7.81 -11.60
CA LEU A 125 20.55 -6.76 -10.65
C LEU A 125 20.40 -7.32 -9.22
N PRO A 126 20.90 -6.61 -8.19
CA PRO A 126 20.70 -7.02 -6.81
C PRO A 126 19.23 -6.84 -6.39
N GLY A 127 18.71 -7.79 -5.63
CA GLY A 127 17.32 -7.81 -5.17
C GLY A 127 16.36 -8.56 -6.10
N LYS A 128 15.12 -8.74 -5.67
CA LYS A 128 14.06 -9.39 -6.44
C LYS A 128 12.74 -8.65 -6.22
N PHE A 129 12.06 -8.32 -7.31
CA PHE A 129 10.67 -7.90 -7.23
C PHE A 129 9.79 -9.12 -6.94
N VAL A 130 8.89 -9.00 -5.98
CA VAL A 130 7.95 -10.05 -5.61
C VAL A 130 6.55 -9.47 -5.76
N ASN A 131 5.80 -9.99 -6.74
CA ASN A 131 4.36 -9.77 -6.76
C ASN A 131 3.72 -10.70 -5.74
N LYS A 132 2.88 -10.16 -4.85
CA LYS A 132 1.99 -10.95 -4.02
C LYS A 132 0.55 -10.70 -4.42
N GLU A 133 -0.15 -11.79 -4.69
CA GLU A 133 -1.58 -11.74 -4.98
C GLU A 133 -2.36 -11.21 -3.77
N LEU A 134 -3.26 -10.26 -4.04
CA LEU A 134 -4.17 -9.68 -3.07
C LEU A 134 -5.60 -10.11 -3.41
N ASN A 135 -6.32 -10.58 -2.39
CA ASN A 135 -7.74 -10.85 -2.52
C ASN A 135 -8.50 -9.63 -2.00
N PHE A 136 -8.95 -8.78 -2.92
CA PHE A 136 -9.67 -7.54 -2.62
C PHE A 136 -11.11 -7.79 -2.14
N GLU A 137 -11.75 -8.88 -2.58
CA GLU A 137 -13.09 -9.27 -2.13
C GLU A 137 -13.16 -9.48 -0.61
N LYS A 138 -12.06 -9.96 0.00
CA LYS A 138 -11.94 -10.08 1.45
C LYS A 138 -12.08 -8.77 2.21
N PHE A 139 -11.82 -7.63 1.54
CA PHE A 139 -12.00 -6.28 2.05
C PHE A 139 -13.35 -5.67 1.67
N GLY A 140 -14.24 -6.45 1.04
CA GLY A 140 -15.51 -5.97 0.50
C GLY A 140 -15.37 -5.15 -0.78
N LEU A 141 -14.19 -5.15 -1.41
CA LEU A 141 -13.94 -4.46 -2.66
C LEU A 141 -14.32 -5.36 -3.83
N GLY A 142 -15.16 -4.84 -4.73
CA GLY A 142 -15.65 -5.55 -5.90
C GLY A 142 -14.68 -5.53 -7.09
N ASP A 143 -15.19 -5.89 -8.27
CA ASP A 143 -14.38 -5.92 -9.50
C ASP A 143 -14.12 -4.53 -10.08
N ASN A 144 -14.96 -3.54 -9.79
CA ASN A 144 -14.74 -2.18 -10.25
C ASN A 144 -13.62 -1.53 -9.43
N TYR A 145 -12.59 -1.06 -10.12
CA TYR A 145 -11.47 -0.39 -9.45
C TYR A 145 -11.91 0.88 -8.72
N THR A 146 -11.33 1.05 -7.55
CA THR A 146 -11.42 2.27 -6.73
C THR A 146 -10.07 2.51 -6.07
N PRO A 147 -9.74 3.75 -5.66
CA PRO A 147 -8.50 4.04 -4.95
C PRO A 147 -8.30 3.24 -3.65
N GLN A 148 -9.38 2.72 -3.05
CA GLN A 148 -9.30 1.79 -1.91
C GLN A 148 -8.54 0.49 -2.25
N HIS A 149 -8.59 0.02 -3.50
CA HIS A 149 -7.79 -1.12 -3.96
C HIS A 149 -6.29 -0.82 -3.85
N THR A 150 -5.90 0.36 -4.32
CA THR A 150 -4.51 0.85 -4.26
C THR A 150 -4.07 1.04 -2.82
N ALA A 151 -4.91 1.62 -1.96
CA ALA A 151 -4.63 1.73 -0.53
C ALA A 151 -4.41 0.36 0.13
N VAL A 152 -5.26 -0.63 -0.15
CA VAL A 152 -5.04 -2.01 0.33
C VAL A 152 -3.70 -2.55 -0.20
N GLY A 153 -3.40 -2.33 -1.49
CA GLY A 153 -2.11 -2.67 -2.11
C GLY A 153 -0.90 -2.16 -1.32
N TYR A 154 -0.86 -0.85 -1.06
CA TYR A 154 0.20 -0.22 -0.28
C TYR A 154 0.26 -0.73 1.16
N ALA A 155 -0.88 -0.98 1.81
CA ALA A 155 -0.90 -1.52 3.17
C ALA A 155 -0.23 -2.91 3.26
N PHE A 156 -0.49 -3.79 2.29
CA PHE A 156 0.17 -5.09 2.23
C PHE A 156 1.64 -4.98 1.84
N PHE A 157 1.98 -4.12 0.89
CA PHE A 157 3.37 -3.84 0.54
C PHE A 157 4.17 -3.41 1.78
N MET A 158 3.67 -2.42 2.54
CA MET A 158 4.33 -1.91 3.74
C MET A 158 4.49 -2.99 4.81
N ALA A 159 3.49 -3.84 5.01
CA ALA A 159 3.59 -4.96 5.93
C ALA A 159 4.71 -5.94 5.56
N ASN A 160 4.82 -6.27 4.27
CA ASN A 160 5.86 -7.15 3.76
C ASN A 160 7.24 -6.52 3.86
N LEU A 161 7.36 -5.23 3.53
CA LEU A 161 8.59 -4.47 3.65
C LEU A 161 9.08 -4.45 5.10
N MET A 162 8.18 -4.15 6.05
CA MET A 162 8.50 -4.13 7.47
C MET A 162 8.94 -5.50 7.99
N ALA A 163 8.26 -6.58 7.57
CA ALA A 163 8.66 -7.94 7.91
C ALA A 163 10.04 -8.30 7.34
N ALA A 164 10.33 -7.91 6.09
CA ALA A 164 11.64 -8.13 5.47
C ALA A 164 12.77 -7.35 6.18
N ILE A 165 12.51 -6.11 6.58
CA ILE A 165 13.47 -5.28 7.35
C ILE A 165 13.75 -5.90 8.72
N GLN A 166 12.74 -6.48 9.37
CA GLN A 166 12.92 -7.16 10.66
C GLN A 166 13.72 -8.45 10.51
N ALA A 167 13.44 -9.27 9.48
CA ALA A 167 14.14 -10.52 9.22
C ALA A 167 15.62 -10.31 8.85
N GLY A 168 15.95 -9.25 8.11
CA GLY A 168 17.33 -8.92 7.74
C GLY A 168 18.19 -8.28 8.84
N ARG A 169 17.61 -8.04 10.04
CA ARG A 169 18.32 -7.52 11.22
C ARG A 169 18.69 -8.61 12.24
N GLY A 170 18.28 -9.86 12.01
CA GLY A 170 18.70 -11.04 12.78
C GLY A 170 19.86 -11.75 12.11
#